data_AF-A0A941YCB8-F1
#
_entry.id   AF-A0A941YCB8-F1
#
_cell.length_a   1.000
_cell.length_b   1.000
_cell.length_c   1.000
_cell.angle_alpha   90.00
_cell.angle_beta   90.00
_cell.angle_gamma   90.00
#
_symmetry.space_group_name_H-M   'P 1'
#
loop_
_entity.id
_entity.type
_entity.pdbx_description
1 polymer ?
#
loop_
_entity_poly.entity_id
_entity_poly.type
_entity_poly.pdbx_seq_one_letter_code
_entity_poly.pdbx_strand_id
1 'polypeptide(L)'
;MKLASVSGFILLASIAFSQGTDPLGSGRPSPYTVDSLPADLVAVEVATTKDNLATLMGLSMSQTMISSHDSVPNPFSREFLMSLMDVIWIGKGEEQGNSEYLIGYKLDVSRVFLPSQSQGNSFTFRLTYVRRQAIVSLTPREDLAPTVLRDMMKTPVQAVGTVTQRTATLSNLKQVATALAIFEADYDDRIPYVESTPQLFDLLNPYIKNREVFKTLNPAGGMFRLNMSLAGTNADEIPNPAGTVLFYESLPWADGRRCVAFVDMHAKVVDEAEWQSLQPTLNLKLKRYGKPLKPGQLPPSTK
;
A
#
# COMPACT_ATOMS: atom_id res chain seq x y z
N MET A 1 1.53 -66.76 -13.99
CA MET A 1 0.59 -65.63 -13.90
C MET A 1 1.38 -64.37 -13.56
N LYS A 2 1.63 -63.50 -14.54
CA LYS A 2 2.30 -62.20 -14.36
C LYS A 2 1.24 -61.11 -14.52
N LEU A 3 0.97 -60.35 -13.46
CA LEU A 3 0.13 -59.15 -13.51
C LEU A 3 1.03 -57.95 -13.85
N ALA A 4 0.83 -57.37 -15.03
CA ALA A 4 1.45 -56.11 -15.43
C ALA A 4 0.63 -54.95 -14.88
N SER A 5 1.25 -54.12 -14.04
CA SER A 5 0.69 -52.85 -13.55
C SER A 5 0.93 -51.77 -14.61
N VAL A 6 -0.15 -51.29 -15.22
CA VAL A 6 -0.15 -50.14 -16.14
C VAL A 6 -0.44 -48.89 -15.31
N SER A 7 0.60 -48.09 -15.04
CA SER A 7 0.45 -46.77 -14.43
C SER A 7 0.16 -45.74 -15.53
N GLY A 8 -1.09 -45.31 -15.62
CA GLY A 8 -1.51 -44.20 -16.48
C GLY A 8 -1.15 -42.86 -15.86
N PHE A 9 -0.23 -42.14 -16.50
CA PHE A 9 0.03 -40.73 -16.24
C PHE A 9 -1.15 -39.89 -16.77
N ILE A 10 -1.91 -39.26 -15.88
CA ILE A 10 -2.89 -38.23 -16.25
C ILE A 10 -2.12 -36.91 -16.43
N LEU A 11 -1.92 -36.49 -17.68
CA LEU A 11 -1.53 -35.12 -18.01
C LEU A 11 -2.69 -34.19 -17.67
N LEU A 12 -2.55 -33.37 -16.62
CA LEU A 12 -3.39 -32.21 -16.38
C LEU A 12 -3.05 -31.13 -17.42
N ALA A 13 -3.76 -31.13 -18.54
CA ALA A 13 -3.75 -30.00 -19.46
C ALA A 13 -4.41 -28.80 -18.77
N SER A 14 -3.62 -27.77 -18.48
CA SER A 14 -4.15 -26.47 -18.07
C SER A 14 -4.99 -25.92 -19.22
N ILE A 15 -6.31 -25.89 -19.03
CA ILE A 15 -7.23 -25.23 -19.95
C ILE A 15 -6.95 -23.73 -19.86
N ALA A 16 -6.20 -23.20 -20.82
CA ALA A 16 -6.15 -21.77 -21.07
C ALA A 16 -7.59 -21.35 -21.43
N PHE A 17 -8.22 -20.54 -20.59
CA PHE A 17 -9.44 -19.83 -20.97
C PHE A 17 -9.12 -19.00 -22.22
N SER A 18 -9.56 -19.47 -23.38
CA SER A 18 -9.46 -18.69 -24.61
C SER A 18 -10.19 -17.37 -24.38
N GLN A 19 -9.53 -16.25 -24.67
CA GLN A 19 -10.15 -14.93 -24.71
C GLN A 19 -11.42 -15.04 -25.56
N GLY A 20 -12.58 -15.05 -24.90
CA GLY A 20 -13.86 -15.22 -25.55
C GLY A 20 -14.03 -14.10 -26.56
N THR A 21 -14.20 -14.48 -27.83
CA THR A 21 -14.60 -13.55 -28.88
C THR A 21 -15.85 -12.82 -28.41
N ASP A 22 -15.77 -11.50 -28.38
CA ASP A 22 -16.87 -10.60 -28.05
C ASP A 22 -18.21 -11.07 -28.67
N PRO A 23 -19.31 -11.18 -27.90
CA PRO A 23 -20.61 -11.61 -28.41
C PRO A 23 -21.16 -10.78 -29.59
N LEU A 24 -20.63 -9.58 -29.81
CA LEU A 24 -21.00 -8.71 -30.93
C LEU A 24 -19.95 -8.69 -32.06
N GLY A 25 -18.89 -9.51 -31.96
CA GLY A 25 -17.91 -9.68 -33.02
C GLY A 25 -17.00 -8.47 -33.25
N SER A 26 -16.84 -7.56 -32.29
CA SER A 26 -16.01 -6.35 -32.47
C SER A 26 -14.52 -6.63 -32.64
N GLY A 27 -14.06 -7.87 -32.39
CA GLY A 27 -12.65 -8.25 -32.44
C GLY A 27 -11.78 -7.57 -31.37
N ARG A 28 -12.39 -6.86 -30.42
CA ARG A 28 -11.69 -6.13 -29.38
C ARG A 28 -11.27 -7.05 -28.22
N PRO A 29 -10.02 -6.97 -27.76
CA PRO A 29 -9.57 -7.78 -26.63
C PRO A 29 -10.21 -7.29 -25.33
N SER A 30 -10.42 -8.23 -24.41
CA SER A 30 -10.92 -8.00 -23.06
C SER A 30 -10.22 -8.98 -22.11
N PRO A 31 -9.68 -8.56 -20.95
CA PRO A 31 -9.63 -7.20 -20.38
C PRO A 31 -8.31 -6.45 -20.66
N TYR A 32 -8.33 -5.11 -20.59
CA TYR A 32 -7.11 -4.29 -20.50
C TYR A 32 -6.75 -3.99 -19.04
N THR A 33 -5.47 -3.82 -18.75
CA THR A 33 -4.96 -3.14 -17.54
C THR A 33 -4.68 -1.67 -17.84
N VAL A 34 -4.51 -0.83 -16.81
CA VAL A 34 -4.08 0.58 -17.00
C VAL A 34 -2.82 0.68 -17.87
N ASP A 35 -1.84 -0.19 -17.65
CA ASP A 35 -0.58 -0.19 -18.40
C ASP A 35 -0.74 -0.61 -19.86
N SER A 36 -1.74 -1.43 -20.17
CA SER A 36 -2.01 -1.95 -21.52
C SER A 36 -3.13 -1.21 -22.25
N LEU A 37 -3.72 -0.19 -21.63
CA LEU A 37 -4.80 0.59 -22.23
C LEU A 37 -4.28 1.33 -23.47
N PRO A 38 -4.86 1.11 -24.67
CA PRO A 38 -4.40 1.73 -25.91
C PRO A 38 -4.38 3.26 -25.83
N ALA A 39 -3.35 3.90 -26.38
CA ALA A 39 -3.14 5.34 -26.28
C ALA A 39 -4.08 6.17 -27.18
N ASP A 40 -4.72 5.54 -28.16
CA ASP A 40 -5.66 6.14 -29.11
C ASP A 40 -7.10 6.18 -28.59
N LEU A 41 -7.36 5.64 -27.39
CA LEU A 41 -8.67 5.75 -26.75
C LEU A 41 -8.88 7.16 -26.21
N VAL A 42 -10.09 7.68 -26.42
CA VAL A 42 -10.57 8.95 -25.89
C VAL A 42 -11.44 8.66 -24.68
N ALA A 43 -11.12 9.29 -23.54
CA ALA A 43 -11.98 9.24 -22.36
C ALA A 43 -13.15 10.19 -22.55
N VAL A 44 -14.37 9.67 -22.44
CA VAL A 44 -15.61 10.45 -22.52
C VAL A 44 -16.46 10.19 -21.29
N GLU A 45 -16.93 11.27 -20.68
CA GLU A 45 -17.96 11.21 -19.65
C GLU A 45 -19.33 11.06 -20.34
N VAL A 46 -20.10 10.05 -19.93
CA VAL A 46 -21.34 9.66 -20.60
C VAL A 46 -22.52 9.95 -19.69
N ALA A 47 -23.31 10.96 -20.01
CA ALA A 47 -24.59 11.21 -19.35
C ALA A 47 -25.70 10.40 -20.04
N THR A 48 -26.56 9.73 -19.27
CA THR A 48 -27.67 8.92 -19.81
C THR A 48 -29.04 9.38 -19.33
N THR A 49 -30.10 9.09 -20.11
CA THR A 49 -31.48 9.51 -19.82
C THR A 49 -32.07 8.93 -18.53
N LYS A 50 -31.49 7.84 -18.01
CA LYS A 50 -31.74 7.39 -16.64
C LYS A 50 -30.65 8.00 -15.77
N ASP A 51 -31.02 8.99 -14.96
CA ASP A 51 -30.09 9.68 -14.09
C ASP A 51 -29.31 8.66 -13.23
N ASN A 52 -27.99 8.72 -13.41
CA ASN A 52 -26.93 7.85 -12.91
C ASN A 52 -26.85 6.45 -13.53
N LEU A 53 -25.77 6.23 -14.26
CA LEU A 53 -25.34 4.93 -14.77
C LEU A 53 -25.06 3.92 -13.63
N ALA A 54 -24.76 4.42 -12.42
CA ALA A 54 -24.74 3.62 -11.19
C ALA A 54 -26.06 2.87 -10.94
N THR A 55 -27.20 3.50 -11.26
CA THR A 55 -28.55 2.90 -11.18
C THR A 55 -28.71 1.78 -12.21
N LEU A 56 -28.12 1.94 -13.40
CA LEU A 56 -28.14 0.91 -14.45
C LEU A 56 -27.32 -0.34 -14.08
N MET A 57 -26.27 -0.16 -13.27
CA MET A 57 -25.41 -1.24 -12.80
C MET A 57 -25.89 -1.93 -11.51
N GLY A 58 -27.05 -1.54 -10.97
CA GLY A 58 -27.62 -2.17 -9.77
C GLY A 58 -26.79 -1.95 -8.50
N LEU A 59 -25.89 -0.97 -8.50
CA LEU A 59 -25.09 -0.61 -7.34
C LEU A 59 -25.94 0.23 -6.39
N SER A 60 -26.77 -0.41 -5.56
CA SER A 60 -27.42 0.27 -4.44
C SER A 60 -26.36 0.61 -3.39
N MET A 61 -25.80 1.82 -3.51
CA MET A 61 -24.90 2.37 -2.51
C MET A 61 -25.70 2.62 -1.24
N SER A 62 -25.63 1.69 -0.28
CA SER A 62 -26.17 1.93 1.05
C SER A 62 -25.49 3.16 1.61
N GLN A 63 -26.28 4.17 2.01
CA GLN A 63 -25.82 5.39 2.67
C GLN A 63 -25.26 5.02 4.05
N THR A 64 -24.06 4.45 4.10
CA THR A 64 -23.30 4.41 5.33
C THR A 64 -22.75 5.81 5.55
N MET A 65 -23.29 6.50 6.56
CA MET A 65 -22.90 7.85 6.95
C MET A 65 -21.39 7.90 7.23
N ILE A 66 -20.68 8.78 6.54
CA ILE A 66 -19.27 9.06 6.80
C ILE A 66 -19.13 10.56 7.05
N SER A 67 -18.62 10.89 8.22
CA SER A 67 -18.20 12.23 8.63
C SER A 67 -17.13 12.77 7.70
N SER A 68 -17.41 13.89 7.05
CA SER A 68 -16.42 14.71 6.34
C SER A 68 -15.50 15.37 7.38
N HIS A 69 -14.38 14.74 7.69
CA HIS A 69 -13.24 15.45 8.27
C HIS A 69 -12.20 15.66 7.19
N ASP A 70 -11.83 16.94 7.01
CA ASP A 70 -10.86 17.45 6.05
C ASP A 70 -9.64 16.53 5.95
N SER A 71 -9.60 15.73 4.88
CA SER A 71 -8.44 14.94 4.52
C SER A 71 -7.91 15.45 3.21
N VAL A 72 -6.59 15.59 3.18
CA VAL A 72 -5.74 15.97 2.05
C VAL A 72 -6.25 15.34 0.74
N PRO A 73 -6.18 16.06 -0.39
CA PRO A 73 -6.58 15.52 -1.69
C PRO A 73 -5.84 14.22 -1.99
N ASN A 74 -6.54 13.11 -1.80
CA ASN A 74 -6.16 11.81 -2.33
C ASN A 74 -6.54 11.84 -3.83
N PRO A 75 -5.60 11.74 -4.79
CA PRO A 75 -5.94 11.58 -6.20
C PRO A 75 -6.77 10.33 -6.52
N PHE A 76 -6.86 9.35 -5.60
CA PHE A 76 -7.89 8.30 -5.60
C PHE A 76 -8.86 8.49 -4.44
N SER A 77 -9.35 9.71 -4.25
CA SER A 77 -10.47 9.95 -3.35
C SER A 77 -11.66 9.11 -3.80
N ARG A 78 -12.57 8.84 -2.87
CA ARG A 78 -13.82 8.15 -3.21
C ARG A 78 -14.55 8.91 -4.30
N GLU A 79 -14.55 10.24 -4.23
CA GLU A 79 -15.16 11.14 -5.19
C GLU A 79 -14.53 10.99 -6.58
N PHE A 80 -13.20 10.90 -6.65
CA PHE A 80 -12.50 10.65 -7.91
C PHE A 80 -12.87 9.27 -8.48
N LEU A 81 -12.80 8.21 -7.67
CA LEU A 81 -13.19 6.86 -8.10
C LEU A 81 -14.66 6.79 -8.56
N MET A 82 -15.55 7.53 -7.90
CA MET A 82 -16.95 7.67 -8.33
C MET A 82 -17.05 8.41 -9.65
N SER A 83 -16.28 9.49 -9.84
CA SER A 83 -16.25 10.22 -11.12
C SER A 83 -15.76 9.35 -12.29
N LEU A 84 -14.86 8.38 -12.04
CA LEU A 84 -14.41 7.44 -13.07
C LEU A 84 -15.50 6.43 -13.48
N MET A 85 -16.55 6.24 -12.68
CA MET A 85 -17.63 5.30 -13.01
C MET A 85 -18.48 5.79 -14.18
N ASP A 86 -18.52 7.09 -14.44
CA ASP A 86 -19.29 7.67 -15.55
C ASP A 86 -18.43 7.88 -16.82
N VAL A 87 -17.15 7.53 -16.75
CA VAL A 87 -16.20 7.65 -17.86
C VAL A 87 -16.10 6.34 -18.63
N ILE A 88 -16.08 6.45 -19.96
CA ILE A 88 -15.85 5.36 -20.90
C ILE A 88 -14.70 5.74 -21.83
N TRP A 89 -13.76 4.82 -22.05
CA TRP A 89 -12.68 4.99 -23.01
C TRP A 89 -13.08 4.37 -24.35
N ILE A 90 -13.30 5.20 -25.36
CA ILE A 90 -13.81 4.79 -26.68
C ILE A 90 -12.74 4.96 -27.77
N GLY A 91 -12.83 4.19 -28.85
CA GLY A 91 -11.95 4.34 -30.01
C GLY A 91 -12.16 5.68 -30.72
N LYS A 92 -11.08 6.27 -31.25
CA LYS A 92 -11.17 7.53 -32.01
C LYS A 92 -12.13 7.38 -33.19
N GLY A 93 -13.11 8.27 -33.29
CA GLY A 93 -14.14 8.26 -34.34
C GLY A 93 -15.41 7.44 -34.02
N GLU A 94 -15.43 6.69 -32.92
CA GLU A 94 -16.65 6.01 -32.45
C GLU A 94 -17.79 6.98 -32.14
N GLU A 95 -17.48 8.22 -31.76
CA GLU A 95 -18.49 9.24 -31.42
C GLU A 95 -19.48 9.48 -32.57
N GLN A 96 -18.99 9.46 -33.82
CA GLN A 96 -19.77 9.79 -35.02
C GLN A 96 -20.36 8.57 -35.74
N GLY A 97 -20.11 7.35 -35.23
CA GLY A 97 -20.60 6.13 -35.86
C GLY A 97 -22.13 6.01 -35.84
N ASN A 98 -22.71 5.45 -36.92
CA ASN A 98 -24.14 5.17 -37.00
C ASN A 98 -24.54 3.84 -36.32
N SER A 99 -23.72 3.34 -35.39
CA SER A 99 -23.96 2.09 -34.68
C SER A 99 -25.06 2.26 -33.64
N GLU A 100 -25.86 1.22 -33.37
CA GLU A 100 -26.88 1.26 -32.30
C GLU A 100 -26.24 1.41 -30.90
N TYR A 101 -25.00 0.94 -30.75
CA TYR A 101 -24.24 0.94 -29.51
C TYR A 101 -22.96 1.76 -29.64
N LEU A 102 -22.62 2.49 -28.58
CA LEU A 102 -21.29 3.00 -28.32
C LEU A 102 -20.48 1.89 -27.63
N ILE A 103 -19.32 1.55 -28.18
CA ILE A 103 -18.47 0.47 -27.68
C ILE A 103 -17.21 1.07 -27.07
N GLY A 104 -16.97 0.79 -25.78
CA GLY A 104 -15.80 1.29 -25.09
C GLY A 104 -15.42 0.47 -23.87
N TYR A 105 -14.47 0.98 -23.12
CA TYR A 105 -13.91 0.32 -21.94
C TYR A 105 -14.27 1.12 -20.69
N LYS A 106 -14.71 0.45 -19.63
CA LYS A 106 -14.97 1.06 -18.32
C LYS A 106 -14.07 0.47 -17.26
N LEU A 107 -13.69 1.29 -16.29
CA LEU A 107 -12.92 0.83 -15.14
C LEU A 107 -13.75 -0.16 -14.30
N ASP A 108 -13.20 -1.34 -14.06
CA ASP A 108 -13.82 -2.34 -13.20
C ASP A 108 -13.50 -2.05 -11.72
N VAL A 109 -14.35 -1.22 -11.11
CA VAL A 109 -14.22 -0.81 -9.71
C VAL A 109 -14.60 -1.91 -8.70
N SER A 110 -15.23 -3.01 -9.14
CA SER A 110 -15.65 -4.09 -8.23
C SER A 110 -14.47 -4.72 -7.49
N ARG A 111 -13.27 -4.68 -8.10
CA ARG A 111 -12.02 -5.17 -7.50
C ARG A 111 -11.33 -4.16 -6.59
N VAL A 112 -11.65 -2.87 -6.73
CA VAL A 112 -11.00 -1.78 -5.99
C VAL A 112 -11.49 -1.72 -4.54
N PHE A 113 -12.76 -2.04 -4.30
CA PHE A 113 -13.39 -1.94 -2.97
C PHE A 113 -13.32 -3.24 -2.14
N LEU A 114 -12.77 -4.32 -2.69
CA LEU A 114 -12.59 -5.56 -1.94
C LEU A 114 -11.17 -5.60 -1.34
N PRO A 115 -11.02 -5.56 -0.01
CA PRO A 115 -9.72 -5.54 0.68
C PRO A 115 -9.01 -6.91 0.67
N SER A 116 -9.03 -7.61 -0.46
CA SER A 116 -8.37 -8.90 -0.63
C SER A 116 -6.87 -8.70 -0.86
N GLN A 117 -6.09 -9.16 0.09
CA GLN A 117 -4.65 -9.01 0.20
C GLN A 117 -3.87 -9.48 -1.05
N SER A 118 -2.82 -8.70 -1.37
CA SER A 118 -1.51 -9.15 -1.89
C SER A 118 -1.26 -9.37 -3.39
N GLN A 119 -2.25 -9.31 -4.28
CA GLN A 119 -1.95 -9.30 -5.72
C GLN A 119 -2.14 -7.89 -6.26
N GLY A 120 -1.05 -7.33 -6.82
CA GLY A 120 -0.90 -5.92 -7.15
C GLY A 120 -2.17 -5.29 -7.71
N ASN A 121 -2.51 -4.10 -7.22
CA ASN A 121 -3.68 -3.30 -7.58
C ASN A 121 -3.66 -2.91 -9.07
N SER A 122 -3.79 -3.89 -9.95
CA SER A 122 -3.94 -3.68 -11.39
C SER A 122 -5.41 -3.38 -11.61
N PHE A 123 -5.73 -2.12 -11.84
CA PHE A 123 -7.07 -1.75 -12.26
C PHE A 123 -7.30 -2.30 -13.66
N THR A 124 -8.41 -3.03 -13.83
CA THR A 124 -8.78 -3.66 -15.09
C THR A 124 -9.92 -2.91 -15.74
N PHE A 125 -9.93 -2.90 -17.06
CA PHE A 125 -11.00 -2.31 -17.86
C PHE A 125 -11.84 -3.40 -18.50
N ARG A 126 -13.15 -3.25 -18.40
CA ARG A 126 -14.14 -4.14 -18.98
C ARG A 126 -14.77 -3.51 -20.21
N LEU A 127 -14.84 -4.27 -21.29
CA LEU A 127 -15.60 -3.90 -22.50
C LEU A 127 -17.07 -3.69 -22.14
N THR A 128 -17.62 -2.54 -22.53
CA THR A 128 -18.96 -2.08 -22.19
C THR A 128 -19.68 -1.56 -23.43
N TYR A 129 -20.99 -1.83 -23.49
CA TYR A 129 -21.89 -1.42 -24.56
C TYR A 129 -22.95 -0.47 -24.01
N VAL A 130 -23.06 0.72 -24.59
CA VAL A 130 -24.09 1.70 -24.21
C VAL A 130 -24.95 1.99 -25.43
N ARG A 131 -26.28 1.80 -25.32
CA ARG A 131 -27.20 2.14 -26.41
C ARG A 131 -27.16 3.64 -26.69
N ARG A 132 -26.97 4.04 -27.94
CA ARG A 132 -26.88 5.46 -28.30
C ARG A 132 -28.11 6.27 -27.93
N GLN A 133 -29.30 5.70 -28.09
CA GLN A 133 -30.57 6.35 -27.70
C GLN A 133 -30.68 6.65 -26.19
N ALA A 134 -29.85 6.01 -25.35
CA ALA A 134 -29.81 6.28 -23.93
C ALA A 134 -28.82 7.39 -23.57
N ILE A 135 -27.93 7.80 -24.49
CA ILE A 135 -26.90 8.81 -24.25
C ILE A 135 -27.50 10.20 -24.48
N VAL A 136 -27.38 11.05 -23.47
CA VAL A 136 -27.81 12.46 -23.50
C VAL A 136 -26.67 13.34 -23.97
N SER A 137 -25.46 13.13 -23.44
CA SER A 137 -24.25 13.86 -23.83
C SER A 137 -23.00 13.00 -23.69
N LEU A 138 -21.99 13.35 -24.48
CA LEU A 138 -20.63 12.84 -24.41
C LEU A 138 -19.71 14.04 -24.19
N THR A 139 -19.06 14.10 -23.03
CA THR A 139 -18.12 15.19 -22.70
C THR A 139 -16.70 14.63 -22.67
N PRO A 140 -15.80 15.06 -23.58
CA PRO A 140 -14.41 14.61 -23.55
C PRO A 140 -13.71 14.95 -22.23
N ARG A 141 -12.91 14.01 -21.72
CA ARG A 141 -12.12 14.12 -20.48
C ARG A 141 -10.64 13.94 -20.77
N GLU A 142 -10.01 14.98 -21.30
CA GLU A 142 -8.58 14.97 -21.64
C GLU A 142 -7.69 14.72 -20.40
N ASP A 143 -8.17 15.11 -19.22
CA ASP A 143 -7.56 14.83 -17.92
C ASP A 143 -7.49 13.33 -17.57
N LEU A 144 -8.26 12.49 -18.28
CA LEU A 144 -8.31 11.04 -18.09
C LEU A 144 -7.82 10.28 -19.33
N ALA A 145 -7.04 10.93 -20.20
CA ALA A 145 -6.38 10.25 -21.31
C ALA A 145 -5.56 9.05 -20.81
N PRO A 146 -5.45 7.94 -21.58
CA PRO A 146 -4.74 6.73 -21.15
C PRO A 146 -3.31 6.97 -20.65
N THR A 147 -2.60 7.94 -21.23
CA THR A 147 -1.27 8.36 -20.78
C THR A 147 -1.30 9.03 -19.41
N VAL A 148 -2.20 10.00 -19.23
CA VAL A 148 -2.39 10.71 -17.95
C VAL A 148 -2.80 9.74 -16.85
N LEU A 149 -3.72 8.82 -17.14
CA LEU A 149 -4.16 7.81 -16.19
C LEU A 149 -3.01 6.87 -15.77
N ARG A 150 -2.17 6.44 -16.72
CA ARG A 150 -0.95 5.67 -16.40
C ARG A 150 -0.02 6.46 -15.49
N ASP A 151 0.19 7.75 -15.74
CA ASP A 151 1.09 8.58 -14.95
C ASP A 151 0.53 8.87 -13.54
N MET A 152 -0.77 9.10 -13.43
CA MET A 152 -1.49 9.21 -12.15
C MET A 152 -1.35 7.94 -11.31
N MET A 153 -1.44 6.79 -11.96
CA MET A 153 -1.36 5.47 -11.33
C MET A 153 0.07 5.04 -10.99
N LYS A 154 1.06 5.51 -11.75
CA LYS A 154 2.49 5.32 -11.44
C LYS A 154 2.96 6.21 -10.31
N THR A 155 2.33 7.36 -10.10
CA THR A 155 2.67 8.26 -9.00
C THR A 155 2.12 7.62 -7.71
N PRO A 156 2.98 7.11 -6.81
CA PRO A 156 2.50 6.58 -5.55
C PRO A 156 1.77 7.72 -4.85
N VAL A 157 0.49 7.52 -4.60
CA VAL A 157 -0.35 8.47 -3.88
C VAL A 157 0.09 8.46 -2.44
N GLN A 158 1.14 9.23 -2.14
CA GLN A 158 1.56 9.46 -0.78
C GLN A 158 0.57 10.47 -0.22
N ALA A 159 -0.44 9.96 0.49
CA ALA A 159 -1.31 10.82 1.28
C ALA A 159 -0.41 11.69 2.16
N VAL A 160 -0.48 13.02 1.95
CA VAL A 160 0.39 13.96 2.68
C VAL A 160 -0.01 13.86 4.14
N GLY A 161 0.84 13.25 4.95
CA GLY A 161 0.62 13.16 6.38
C GLY A 161 0.59 14.54 7.01
N THR A 162 -0.38 14.76 7.90
CA THR A 162 -0.49 16.04 8.60
C THR A 162 0.71 16.21 9.56
N VAL A 163 1.08 17.45 9.83
CA VAL A 163 2.11 17.77 10.85
C VAL A 163 1.74 17.15 12.21
N THR A 164 0.44 17.07 12.51
CA THR A 164 -0.10 16.41 13.70
C THR A 164 0.19 14.91 13.74
N GLN A 165 -0.08 14.16 12.65
CA GLN A 165 0.20 12.72 12.57
C GLN A 165 1.69 12.43 12.74
N ARG A 166 2.55 13.27 12.17
CA ARG A 166 4.01 13.13 12.30
C ARG A 166 4.48 13.41 13.71
N THR A 167 3.94 14.44 14.35
CA THR A 167 4.25 14.77 15.74
C THR A 167 3.83 13.64 16.68
N ALA A 168 2.65 13.06 16.45
CA ALA A 168 2.18 11.89 17.17
C ALA A 168 3.04 10.64 16.90
N THR A 169 3.46 10.41 15.66
CA THR A 169 4.41 9.32 15.30
C THR A 169 5.75 9.50 16.01
N LEU A 170 6.29 10.71 16.06
CA LEU A 170 7.52 11.01 16.78
C LEU A 170 7.35 10.78 18.30
N SER A 171 6.19 11.14 18.85
CA SER A 171 5.85 10.88 20.27
C SER A 171 5.76 9.38 20.56
N ASN A 172 5.12 8.61 19.67
CA ASN A 172 5.07 7.15 19.77
C ASN A 172 6.48 6.56 19.75
N LEU A 173 7.32 7.00 18.81
CA LEU A 173 8.69 6.53 18.68
C LEU A 173 9.54 6.81 19.93
N LYS A 174 9.38 7.99 20.56
CA LYS A 174 10.02 8.30 21.86
C LYS A 174 9.57 7.35 22.96
N GLN A 175 8.27 7.05 23.06
CA GLN A 175 7.76 6.10 24.05
C GLN A 175 8.33 4.69 23.84
N VAL A 176 8.48 4.24 22.59
CA VAL A 176 9.15 2.97 22.28
C VAL A 176 10.62 2.97 22.73
N ALA A 177 11.36 4.05 22.44
CA ALA A 177 12.75 4.19 22.88
C ALA A 177 12.85 4.20 24.41
N THR A 178 12.00 4.96 25.10
CA THR A 178 11.96 4.99 26.58
C THR A 178 11.63 3.62 27.18
N ALA A 179 10.71 2.86 26.58
CA ALA A 179 10.41 1.51 27.06
C ALA A 179 11.62 0.56 26.93
N LEU A 180 12.40 0.71 25.84
CA LEU A 180 13.64 -0.02 25.70
C LEU A 180 14.69 0.42 26.74
N ALA A 181 14.79 1.72 27.06
CA ALA A 181 15.67 2.22 28.11
C ALA A 181 15.33 1.62 29.49
N ILE A 182 14.04 1.50 29.81
CA ILE A 182 13.61 0.86 31.07
C ILE A 182 13.98 -0.63 31.05
N PHE A 183 13.78 -1.30 29.91
CA PHE A 183 14.21 -2.69 29.74
C PHE A 183 15.74 -2.82 29.94
N GLU A 184 16.54 -1.97 29.32
CA GLU A 184 18.00 -2.00 29.44
C GLU A 184 18.45 -1.86 30.91
N ALA A 185 17.83 -0.94 31.65
CA ALA A 185 18.08 -0.76 33.08
C ALA A 185 17.76 -2.02 33.92
N ASP A 186 16.77 -2.82 33.52
CA ASP A 186 16.43 -4.08 34.17
C ASP A 186 17.37 -5.24 33.78
N TYR A 187 18.13 -5.12 32.70
CA TYR A 187 18.91 -6.19 32.07
C TYR A 187 20.37 -5.79 31.74
N ASP A 188 21.05 -5.10 32.68
CA ASP A 188 22.48 -4.73 32.65
C ASP A 188 22.90 -3.90 31.41
N ASP A 189 22.08 -2.93 31.03
CA ASP A 189 22.34 -1.99 29.93
C ASP A 189 22.54 -2.69 28.58
N ARG A 190 21.84 -3.82 28.38
CA ARG A 190 21.91 -4.62 27.15
C ARG A 190 20.64 -4.47 26.32
N ILE A 191 20.85 -4.14 25.04
CA ILE A 191 19.80 -4.23 24.04
C ILE A 191 19.46 -5.71 23.82
N PRO A 192 18.17 -6.12 23.83
CA PRO A 192 17.76 -7.50 23.61
C PRO A 192 18.36 -8.11 22.34
N TYR A 193 18.91 -9.32 22.44
CA TYR A 193 19.35 -10.07 21.27
C TYR A 193 18.15 -10.72 20.58
N VAL A 194 17.37 -9.93 19.84
CA VAL A 194 16.22 -10.39 19.06
C VAL A 194 16.58 -10.64 17.59
N GLU A 195 15.75 -11.40 16.89
CA GLU A 195 15.88 -11.65 15.45
C GLU A 195 14.99 -10.71 14.61
N SER A 196 14.01 -10.05 15.23
CA SER A 196 13.09 -9.16 14.55
C SER A 196 12.54 -8.04 15.45
N THR A 197 12.09 -6.94 14.85
CA THR A 197 11.44 -5.84 15.58
C THR A 197 10.13 -6.24 16.27
N PRO A 198 9.23 -7.04 15.66
CA PRO A 198 8.03 -7.51 16.36
C PRO A 198 8.34 -8.30 17.64
N GLN A 199 9.38 -9.14 17.60
CA GLN A 199 9.82 -9.87 18.78
C GLN A 199 10.28 -8.93 19.90
N LEU A 200 10.98 -7.84 19.57
CA LEU A 200 11.32 -6.81 20.55
C LEU A 200 10.05 -6.17 21.14
N PHE A 201 9.09 -5.80 20.31
CA PHE A 201 7.85 -5.18 20.80
C PHE A 201 7.07 -6.10 21.73
N ASP A 202 7.12 -7.42 21.51
CA ASP A 202 6.55 -8.38 22.46
C ASP A 202 7.26 -8.38 23.81
N LEU A 203 8.59 -8.21 23.84
CA LEU A 203 9.37 -8.03 25.08
C LEU A 203 9.09 -6.69 25.77
N LEU A 204 8.78 -5.64 25.01
CA LEU A 204 8.49 -4.31 25.55
C LEU A 204 7.05 -4.13 26.04
N ASN A 205 6.14 -5.07 25.74
CA ASN A 205 4.73 -5.01 26.15
C ASN A 205 4.52 -4.76 27.67
N PRO A 206 5.32 -5.31 28.61
CA PRO A 206 5.17 -5.00 30.04
C PRO A 206 5.42 -3.53 30.40
N TYR A 207 6.22 -2.83 29.58
CA TYR A 207 6.63 -1.44 29.80
C TYR A 207 5.75 -0.44 29.04
N ILE A 208 4.99 -0.90 28.04
CA ILE A 208 4.08 -0.07 27.22
C ILE A 208 2.64 -0.55 27.39
N LYS A 209 1.81 0.29 28.02
CA LYS A 209 0.38 -0.03 28.26
C LYS A 209 -0.48 0.01 26.99
N ASN A 210 -0.08 0.78 25.98
CA ASN A 210 -0.84 0.98 24.75
C ASN A 210 -0.06 0.46 23.53
N ARG A 211 -0.50 -0.66 22.93
CA ARG A 211 0.18 -1.25 21.77
C ARG A 211 0.11 -0.40 20.49
N GLU A 212 -0.80 0.57 20.41
CA GLU A 212 -0.84 1.51 19.28
C GLU A 212 0.42 2.38 19.19
N VAL A 213 1.18 2.51 20.28
CA VAL A 213 2.47 3.21 20.32
C VAL A 213 3.53 2.53 19.43
N PHE A 214 3.38 1.24 19.11
CA PHE A 214 4.29 0.54 18.20
C PHE A 214 4.01 0.83 16.71
N LYS A 215 2.96 1.59 16.40
CA LYS A 215 2.57 1.92 15.02
C LYS A 215 2.98 3.34 14.65
N THR A 216 3.37 3.49 13.39
CA THR A 216 3.50 4.80 12.74
C THR A 216 2.11 5.29 12.27
N LEU A 217 1.92 6.62 12.27
CA LEU A 217 0.78 7.28 11.65
C LEU A 217 1.13 7.88 10.29
N ASN A 218 2.24 7.46 9.68
CA ASN A 218 2.60 7.81 8.32
C ASN A 218 1.52 7.27 7.36
N PRO A 219 0.82 8.12 6.58
CA PRO A 219 -0.22 7.65 5.67
C PRO A 219 0.29 6.81 4.50
N ALA A 220 1.58 6.92 4.17
CA ALA A 220 2.23 6.01 3.22
C ALA A 220 2.40 4.58 3.81
N GLY A 221 2.02 4.39 5.07
CA GLY A 221 2.15 3.15 5.82
C GLY A 221 3.56 2.99 6.39
N GLY A 222 3.99 1.72 6.50
CA GLY A 222 5.27 1.35 7.08
C GLY A 222 5.17 0.96 8.55
N MET A 223 6.33 0.84 9.20
CA MET A 223 6.45 0.44 10.59
C MET A 223 7.76 0.93 11.19
N PHE A 224 7.81 1.04 12.51
CA PHE A 224 9.06 1.20 13.21
C PHE A 224 9.92 -0.05 13.07
N ARG A 225 11.22 0.15 12.89
CA ARG A 225 12.23 -0.89 12.76
C ARG A 225 13.34 -0.64 13.77
N LEU A 226 13.76 -1.70 14.46
CA LEU A 226 14.99 -1.72 15.24
C LEU A 226 16.19 -1.75 14.29
N ASN A 227 17.25 -1.02 14.62
CA ASN A 227 18.56 -1.25 14.05
C ASN A 227 19.12 -2.59 14.54
N MET A 228 18.97 -3.64 13.71
CA MET A 228 19.36 -5.00 14.06
C MET A 228 20.87 -5.18 14.29
N SER A 229 21.72 -4.21 13.90
CA SER A 229 23.14 -4.25 14.25
C SER A 229 23.41 -4.05 15.74
N LEU A 230 22.46 -3.43 16.46
CA LEU A 230 22.51 -3.19 17.90
C LEU A 230 21.89 -4.31 18.74
N ALA A 231 21.20 -5.28 18.11
CA ALA A 231 20.57 -6.36 18.85
C ALA A 231 21.64 -7.21 19.58
N GLY A 232 21.50 -7.34 20.90
CA GLY A 232 22.41 -8.08 21.75
C GLY A 232 23.69 -7.33 22.12
N THR A 233 23.81 -6.03 21.85
CA THR A 233 24.97 -5.22 22.22
C THR A 233 24.75 -4.54 23.56
N ASN A 234 25.83 -4.23 24.28
CA ASN A 234 25.76 -3.35 25.45
C ASN A 234 25.72 -1.88 24.97
N ALA A 235 24.84 -1.08 25.55
CA ALA A 235 24.65 0.33 25.16
C ALA A 235 25.92 1.17 25.37
N ASP A 236 26.70 0.89 26.42
CA ASP A 236 27.94 1.60 26.76
C ASP A 236 29.08 1.34 25.76
N GLU A 237 29.01 0.25 24.99
CA GLU A 237 30.00 -0.08 23.97
C GLU A 237 29.76 0.65 22.64
N ILE A 238 28.68 1.44 22.54
CA ILE A 238 28.32 2.17 21.32
C ILE A 238 29.07 3.51 21.32
N PRO A 239 30.05 3.75 20.41
CA PRO A 239 30.97 4.88 20.53
C PRO A 239 30.32 6.27 20.42
N ASN A 240 29.19 6.38 19.72
CA ASN A 240 28.45 7.63 19.55
C ASN A 240 26.94 7.38 19.68
N PRO A 241 26.41 7.26 20.90
CA PRO A 241 25.00 6.90 21.11
C PRO A 241 24.02 7.90 20.47
N ALA A 242 24.28 9.20 20.63
CA ALA A 242 23.45 10.27 20.06
C ALA A 242 23.49 10.33 18.53
N GLY A 243 24.53 9.79 17.89
CA GLY A 243 24.65 9.71 16.43
C GLY A 243 24.28 8.35 15.84
N THR A 244 23.94 7.36 16.67
CA THR A 244 23.64 5.99 16.22
C THR A 244 22.15 5.76 16.21
N VAL A 245 21.61 5.34 15.07
CA VAL A 245 20.17 5.06 14.93
C VAL A 245 19.80 3.82 15.74
N LEU A 246 18.83 3.96 16.63
CA LEU A 246 18.24 2.88 17.42
C LEU A 246 16.96 2.36 16.76
N PHE A 247 16.01 3.25 16.50
CA PHE A 247 14.77 2.96 15.80
C PHE A 247 14.57 3.91 14.62
N TYR A 248 13.92 3.45 13.56
CA TYR A 248 13.58 4.28 12.42
C TYR A 248 12.26 3.85 11.77
N GLU A 249 11.59 4.79 11.10
CA GLU A 249 10.48 4.47 10.22
C GLU A 249 10.94 3.83 8.91
N SER A 250 10.33 2.70 8.54
CA SER A 250 10.70 1.96 7.32
C SER A 250 10.45 2.74 6.02
N LEU A 251 9.45 3.61 5.99
CA LEU A 251 9.10 4.44 4.83
C LEU A 251 9.23 5.93 5.18
N PRO A 252 9.64 6.78 4.22
CA PRO A 252 9.62 8.21 4.42
C PRO A 252 8.19 8.74 4.36
N TRP A 253 7.99 9.95 4.89
CA TRP A 253 6.77 10.73 4.72
C TRP A 253 6.73 11.34 3.32
N ALA A 254 5.58 11.91 2.94
CA ALA A 254 5.38 12.56 1.63
C ALA A 254 6.41 13.65 1.29
N ASP A 255 7.02 14.28 2.31
CA ASP A 255 8.06 15.28 2.17
C ASP A 255 9.49 14.70 2.23
N GLY A 256 9.64 13.37 2.13
CA GLY A 256 10.91 12.66 2.19
C GLY A 256 11.49 12.51 3.60
N ARG A 257 10.86 13.07 4.63
CA ARG A 257 11.39 13.03 6.00
C ARG A 257 11.05 11.72 6.72
N ARG A 258 11.76 11.39 7.81
CA ARG A 258 11.53 10.18 8.64
C ARG A 258 11.60 10.51 10.12
N CYS A 259 10.79 9.88 10.97
CA CYS A 259 11.06 9.87 12.41
C CYS A 259 12.13 8.81 12.73
N VAL A 260 13.12 9.21 13.52
CA VAL A 260 14.25 8.39 13.92
C VAL A 260 14.52 8.59 15.41
N ALA A 261 14.76 7.49 16.13
CA ALA A 261 15.27 7.47 17.50
C ALA A 261 16.72 7.01 17.53
N PHE A 262 17.46 7.51 18.51
CA PHE A 262 18.89 7.27 18.69
C PHE A 262 19.13 6.48 19.99
N VAL A 263 20.35 5.96 20.15
CA VAL A 263 20.71 5.07 21.26
C VAL A 263 20.67 5.76 22.63
N ASP A 264 20.91 7.07 22.68
CA ASP A 264 20.70 7.90 23.87
C ASP A 264 19.21 8.25 24.14
N MET A 265 18.29 7.55 23.46
CA MET A 265 16.84 7.60 23.67
C MET A 265 16.14 8.90 23.27
N HIS A 266 16.83 9.82 22.59
CA HIS A 266 16.17 10.94 21.94
C HIS A 266 15.59 10.51 20.57
N ALA A 267 14.64 11.29 20.07
CA ALA A 267 14.11 11.10 18.71
C ALA A 267 13.88 12.46 18.02
N LYS A 268 14.15 12.50 16.72
CA LYS A 268 13.89 13.66 15.86
C LYS A 268 13.34 13.23 14.50
N VAL A 269 12.77 14.20 13.79
CA VAL A 269 12.47 14.06 12.36
C VAL A 269 13.74 14.41 11.60
N VAL A 270 14.15 13.55 10.68
CA VAL A 270 15.31 13.77 9.80
C VAL A 270 14.85 13.94 8.36
N ASP A 271 15.57 14.76 7.60
CA ASP A 271 15.39 14.81 6.14
C ASP A 271 16.15 13.69 5.42
N GLU A 272 16.00 13.62 4.10
CA GLU A 272 16.63 12.57 3.29
C GLU A 272 18.17 12.68 3.31
N ALA A 273 18.73 13.89 3.32
CA ALA A 273 20.19 14.06 3.34
C ALA A 273 20.79 13.63 4.68
N GLU A 274 20.15 14.02 5.79
CA GLU A 274 20.48 13.53 7.13
C GLU A 274 20.32 12.00 7.20
N TRP A 275 19.24 11.43 6.65
CA TRP A 275 19.02 9.99 6.63
C TRP A 275 20.15 9.24 5.92
N GLN A 276 20.58 9.70 4.75
CA GLN A 276 21.72 9.11 4.02
C GLN A 276 23.01 9.11 4.86
N SER A 277 23.24 10.15 5.67
CA SER A 277 24.40 10.20 6.58
C SER A 277 24.29 9.24 7.76
N LEU A 278 23.06 8.92 8.19
CA LEU A 278 22.77 8.04 9.33
C LEU A 278 22.69 6.56 8.94
N GLN A 279 22.30 6.24 7.70
CA GLN A 279 22.14 4.86 7.21
C GLN A 279 23.35 3.93 7.46
N PRO A 280 24.61 4.38 7.35
CA PRO A 280 25.76 3.53 7.68
C PRO A 280 25.73 2.96 9.10
N THR A 281 25.11 3.66 10.05
CA THR A 281 24.97 3.21 11.45
C THR A 281 24.05 1.98 11.60
N LEU A 282 23.27 1.65 10.58
CA LEU A 282 22.43 0.44 10.55
C LEU A 282 23.24 -0.86 10.37
N ASN A 283 24.52 -0.74 10.01
CA ASN A 283 25.40 -1.86 9.68
C ASN A 283 26.67 -1.90 10.53
N LEU A 284 26.61 -1.40 11.78
CA LEU A 284 27.75 -1.43 12.69
C LEU A 284 28.14 -2.88 13.04
N LYS A 285 29.44 -3.11 13.19
CA LYS A 285 29.99 -4.40 13.64
C LYS A 285 30.32 -4.31 15.12
N LEU A 286 29.31 -4.49 15.95
CA LEU A 286 29.43 -4.45 17.41
C LEU A 286 29.53 -5.86 18.00
N LYS A 287 30.11 -5.94 19.19
CA LYS A 287 30.18 -7.19 19.95
C LYS A 287 28.79 -7.55 20.47
N ARG A 288 28.36 -8.79 20.24
CA ARG A 288 27.08 -9.31 20.73
C ARG A 288 27.27 -10.23 21.91
N TYR A 289 26.37 -10.12 22.87
CA TYR A 289 26.36 -10.88 24.10
C TYR A 289 25.26 -11.95 24.07
N GLY A 290 25.64 -13.20 24.35
CA GLY A 290 24.69 -14.31 24.43
C GLY A 290 24.24 -14.85 23.07
N LYS A 291 23.08 -15.52 23.07
CA LYS A 291 22.43 -16.09 21.88
C LYS A 291 21.14 -15.31 21.60
N PRO A 292 20.66 -15.30 20.34
CA PRO A 292 19.34 -14.77 20.05
C PRO A 292 18.27 -15.40 20.93
N LEU A 293 17.40 -14.56 21.48
CA LEU A 293 16.25 -15.00 22.28
C LEU A 293 15.26 -15.73 21.36
N LYS A 294 14.66 -16.82 21.85
CA LYS A 294 13.52 -17.43 21.16
C LYS A 294 12.27 -16.58 21.34
N PRO A 295 11.27 -16.66 20.44
CA PRO A 295 9.99 -15.99 20.66
C PRO A 295 9.38 -16.34 22.03
N GLY A 296 8.97 -15.33 22.79
CA GLY A 296 8.40 -15.48 24.14
C GLY A 296 9.41 -15.77 25.25
N GLN A 297 10.70 -15.93 24.94
CA GLN A 297 11.74 -16.12 25.95
C GLN A 297 12.20 -14.77 26.51
N LEU A 298 12.09 -14.60 27.82
CA LEU A 298 12.73 -13.48 28.52
C LEU A 298 14.24 -13.72 28.64
N PRO A 299 15.07 -12.67 28.64
CA PRO A 299 16.47 -12.82 29.00
C PRO A 299 16.60 -13.38 30.42
N PRO A 300 17.67 -14.15 30.72
CA PRO A 300 17.94 -14.56 32.08
C PRO A 300 18.05 -13.31 32.98
N SER A 301 17.24 -13.27 34.03
CA SER A 301 17.36 -12.25 35.08
C SER A 301 18.72 -12.43 35.76
N THR A 302 19.49 -11.36 35.88
CA THR A 302 20.81 -11.34 36.53
C THR A 302 20.74 -11.09 38.05
N LYS A 303 19.54 -11.04 38.63
CA LYS A 303 19.33 -11.00 40.09
C LYS A 303 19.71 -12.29 40.81
#